data_AF-A0A132CEZ3-F1
#
_entry.id   AF-A0A132CEZ3-F1
#
_cell.length_a   1.000
_cell.length_b   1.000
_cell.length_c   1.000
_cell.angle_alpha   90.00
_cell.angle_beta   90.00
_cell.angle_gamma   90.00
#
_symmetry.space_group_name_H-M   'P 1'
#
loop_
_entity.id
_entity.type
_entity.pdbx_description
1 polymer ?
#
loop_
_entity_poly.entity_id
_entity_poly.type
_entity_poly.pdbx_seq_one_letter_code
_entity_poly.pdbx_strand_id
1 'polypeptide(L)'
;MGFEQLASLRDQLARDAERERAAKKLRKRDAKQAASPGSTDPVLLTIAKLQKRFPVAFPRNPAPKVPLKVGILEDLVNRAQELGSNEAELRDAMKTWCRGNRYWTCLVDGAVRVDLTGGEAGRVSPADAKRARMLKARRPAKAPSQSAKSEQAPQ
;
A
#
# COMPACT_ATOMS: atom_id res chain seq x y z
N MET A 1 42.37 13.45 49.59
CA MET A 1 42.45 12.96 48.20
C MET A 1 41.21 12.10 47.89
N GLY A 2 40.00 12.69 47.87
CA GLY A 2 38.74 11.93 47.78
C GLY A 2 37.80 12.37 46.65
N PHE A 3 38.15 13.42 45.90
CA PHE A 3 37.29 13.97 44.84
C PHE A 3 37.61 13.39 43.45
N GLU A 4 38.80 12.83 43.25
CA GLU A 4 39.21 12.22 41.98
C GLU A 4 38.56 10.85 41.74
N GLN A 5 38.21 10.12 42.81
CA GLN A 5 37.46 8.87 42.71
C GLN A 5 36.02 9.10 42.22
N LEU A 6 35.38 10.21 42.61
CA LEU A 6 34.03 10.55 42.15
C LEU A 6 34.00 10.96 40.67
N ALA A 7 35.02 11.69 40.20
CA ALA A 7 35.16 12.04 38.79
C ALA A 7 35.38 10.79 37.91
N SER A 8 36.24 9.87 38.36
CA SER A 8 36.52 8.61 37.66
C SER A 8 35.30 7.67 37.62
N LEU A 9 34.51 7.61 38.71
CA LEU A 9 33.29 6.80 38.76
C LEU A 9 32.20 7.32 37.83
N ARG A 10 32.06 8.65 37.72
CA ARG A 10 31.11 9.29 36.78
C ARG A 10 31.51 9.04 35.32
N ASP A 11 32.80 9.07 35.02
CA ASP A 11 33.33 8.80 33.67
C ASP A 11 33.12 7.33 33.26
N GLN A 12 33.29 6.40 34.21
CA GLN A 12 32.96 4.98 34.01
C GLN A 12 31.47 4.76 33.74
N LEU A 13 30.59 5.37 34.55
CA LEU A 13 29.14 5.28 34.35
C LEU A 13 28.69 5.87 33.00
N ALA A 14 29.32 6.95 32.54
CA ALA A 14 29.04 7.52 31.23
C ALA A 14 29.42 6.57 30.09
N ARG A 15 30.61 5.94 30.17
CA ARG A 15 31.06 4.94 29.17
C ARG A 15 30.16 3.71 29.13
N ASP A 16 29.71 3.22 30.28
CA ASP A 16 28.81 2.07 30.33
C ASP A 16 27.41 2.42 29.80
N ALA A 17 26.90 3.62 30.08
CA ALA A 17 25.66 4.11 29.50
C ALA A 17 25.75 4.27 27.97
N GLU A 18 26.89 4.73 27.45
CA GLU A 18 27.13 4.80 26.00
C GLU A 18 27.23 3.42 25.37
N ARG A 19 27.89 2.46 26.01
CA ARG A 19 27.96 1.05 25.57
C ARG A 19 26.58 0.40 25.55
N GLU A 20 25.77 0.60 26.58
CA GLU A 20 24.39 0.12 26.62
C GLU A 20 23.53 0.76 25.51
N ARG A 21 23.67 2.08 25.29
CA ARG A 21 22.94 2.78 24.22
C ARG A 21 23.39 2.31 22.85
N ALA A 22 24.69 2.06 22.64
CA ALA A 22 25.24 1.50 21.42
C ALA A 22 24.73 0.07 21.18
N ALA A 23 24.70 -0.78 22.22
CA ALA A 23 24.16 -2.14 22.14
C ALA A 23 22.66 -2.16 21.86
N LYS A 24 21.87 -1.28 22.51
CA LYS A 24 20.44 -1.10 22.22
C LYS A 24 20.20 -0.59 20.80
N LYS A 25 21.07 0.30 20.28
CA LYS A 25 21.01 0.83 18.91
C LYS A 25 21.38 -0.23 17.86
N LEU A 26 22.35 -1.10 18.17
CA LEU A 26 22.71 -2.25 17.33
C LEU A 26 21.56 -3.26 17.28
N ARG A 27 21.03 -3.70 18.43
CA ARG A 27 19.85 -4.59 18.50
C ARG A 27 18.62 -4.06 17.76
N LYS A 28 18.38 -2.73 17.80
CA LYS A 28 17.29 -2.09 17.06
C LYS A 28 17.56 -2.00 15.55
N ARG A 29 18.83 -1.97 15.12
CA ARG A 29 19.24 -2.11 13.72
C ARG A 29 19.08 -3.55 13.24
N ASP A 30 19.52 -4.53 14.02
CA ASP A 30 19.35 -5.96 13.72
C ASP A 30 17.87 -6.35 13.62
N ALA A 31 17.02 -5.88 14.54
CA ALA A 31 15.56 -6.09 14.46
C ALA A 31 14.90 -5.41 13.25
N LYS A 32 15.54 -4.39 12.67
CA LYS A 32 15.09 -3.73 11.43
C LYS A 32 15.70 -4.36 10.17
N GLN A 33 16.85 -5.03 10.28
CA GLN A 33 17.54 -5.75 9.20
C GLN A 33 17.12 -7.23 9.07
N ALA A 34 16.46 -7.80 10.08
CA ALA A 34 15.79 -9.11 9.98
C ALA A 34 14.49 -9.08 9.15
N ALA A 35 14.07 -7.92 8.63
CA ALA A 35 13.09 -7.84 7.54
C ALA A 35 13.85 -7.94 6.21
N SER A 36 14.06 -9.18 5.76
CA SER A 36 14.75 -9.55 4.53
C SER A 36 14.37 -8.69 3.31
N PRO A 37 15.33 -8.28 2.45
CA PRO A 37 15.06 -7.52 1.22
C PRO A 37 14.47 -8.39 0.07
N GLY A 38 13.94 -9.58 0.38
CA GLY A 38 13.37 -10.52 -0.60
C GLY A 38 11.89 -10.87 -0.38
N SER A 39 11.30 -10.50 0.75
CA SER A 39 9.90 -10.81 1.04
C SER A 39 9.00 -9.69 0.51
N THR A 40 8.87 -9.60 -0.82
CA THR A 40 7.80 -8.78 -1.39
C THR A 40 6.49 -9.30 -0.83
N ASP A 41 5.68 -8.43 -0.23
CA ASP A 41 4.38 -8.80 0.34
C ASP A 41 3.64 -9.72 -0.64
N PRO A 42 3.23 -10.94 -0.24
CA PRO A 42 2.58 -11.89 -1.15
C PRO A 42 1.34 -11.25 -1.80
N VAL A 43 0.65 -10.39 -1.05
CA VAL A 43 -0.46 -9.56 -1.51
C VAL A 43 -0.09 -8.65 -2.69
N LEU A 44 1.07 -7.99 -2.64
CA LEU A 44 1.53 -7.11 -3.72
C LEU A 44 1.95 -7.92 -4.96
N LEU A 45 2.50 -9.12 -4.77
CA LEU A 45 2.79 -10.05 -5.87
C LEU A 45 1.50 -10.50 -6.56
N THR A 46 0.46 -10.84 -5.81
CA THR A 46 -0.86 -11.18 -6.35
C THR A 46 -1.46 -10.01 -7.12
N ILE A 47 -1.39 -8.79 -6.58
CA ILE A 47 -1.81 -7.58 -7.31
C ILE A 47 -1.01 -7.43 -8.62
N ALA A 48 0.31 -7.62 -8.59
CA ALA A 48 1.14 -7.50 -9.79
C ALA A 48 0.80 -8.58 -10.85
N LYS A 49 0.46 -9.81 -10.43
CA LYS A 49 -0.05 -10.86 -11.34
C LYS A 49 -1.37 -10.44 -11.97
N LEU A 50 -2.30 -9.90 -11.18
CA LEU A 50 -3.59 -9.39 -11.68
C LEU A 50 -3.39 -8.25 -12.68
N GLN A 51 -2.45 -7.33 -12.44
CA GLN A 51 -2.12 -6.25 -13.38
C GLN A 51 -1.56 -6.77 -14.72
N LYS A 52 -0.79 -7.87 -14.70
CA LYS A 52 -0.27 -8.49 -15.93
C LYS A 52 -1.37 -9.20 -16.73
N ARG A 53 -2.31 -9.85 -16.04
CA ARG A 53 -3.39 -10.62 -16.68
C ARG A 53 -4.56 -9.75 -17.12
N PHE A 54 -4.89 -8.73 -16.35
CA PHE A 54 -6.03 -7.85 -16.56
C PHE A 54 -5.57 -6.38 -16.53
N PRO A 55 -4.81 -5.91 -17.53
CA PRO A 55 -4.28 -4.54 -17.55
C PRO A 55 -5.37 -3.48 -17.62
N VAL A 56 -6.56 -3.82 -18.15
CA VAL A 56 -7.71 -2.90 -18.26
C VAL A 56 -8.38 -2.67 -16.91
N ALA A 57 -8.65 -3.75 -16.16
CA ALA A 57 -9.24 -3.68 -14.82
C ALA A 57 -8.23 -3.20 -13.77
N PHE A 58 -6.99 -3.69 -13.86
CA PHE A 58 -5.91 -3.41 -12.93
C PHE A 58 -4.77 -2.66 -13.66
N PRO A 59 -4.93 -1.36 -13.95
CA PRO A 59 -3.89 -0.58 -14.59
C PRO A 59 -2.67 -0.40 -13.67
N ARG A 60 -1.47 -0.38 -14.28
CA ARG A 60 -0.20 -0.09 -13.60
C ARG A 60 0.16 1.39 -13.78
N ASN A 61 0.84 1.98 -12.80
CA ASN A 61 1.34 3.36 -12.88
C ASN A 61 2.14 3.56 -14.20
N PRO A 62 1.91 4.62 -15.00
CA PRO A 62 1.23 5.89 -14.69
C PRO A 62 -0.30 5.93 -14.83
N ALA A 63 -0.96 4.90 -15.38
CA ALA A 63 -2.38 4.96 -15.70
C ALA A 63 -3.28 5.16 -14.45
N PRO A 64 -4.38 5.95 -14.56
CA PRO A 64 -5.32 6.16 -13.48
C PRO A 64 -6.00 4.83 -13.13
N LYS A 65 -6.23 4.57 -11.84
CA LYS A 65 -7.00 3.39 -11.41
C LYS A 65 -8.45 3.51 -11.91
N VAL A 66 -9.13 2.39 -12.09
CA VAL A 66 -10.51 2.38 -12.57
C VAL A 66 -11.44 1.86 -11.47
N PRO A 67 -12.69 2.36 -11.35
CA PRO A 67 -13.70 1.75 -10.51
C PRO A 67 -13.95 0.31 -10.96
N LEU A 68 -13.81 -0.64 -10.05
CA LEU A 68 -14.02 -2.04 -10.38
C LEU A 68 -15.50 -2.41 -10.24
N LYS A 69 -15.93 -3.41 -11.01
CA LYS A 69 -17.23 -4.06 -10.88
C LYS A 69 -17.53 -4.46 -9.42
N VAL A 70 -18.78 -4.28 -8.98
CA VAL A 70 -19.22 -4.83 -7.68
C VAL A 70 -19.29 -6.35 -7.81
N GLY A 71 -18.64 -7.07 -6.89
CA GLY A 71 -18.53 -8.53 -7.00
C GLY A 71 -17.38 -9.01 -7.89
N ILE A 72 -16.46 -8.13 -8.35
CA ILE A 72 -15.30 -8.55 -9.14
C ILE A 72 -14.40 -9.59 -8.44
N LEU A 73 -14.46 -9.66 -7.11
CA LEU A 73 -13.78 -10.71 -6.36
C LEU A 73 -14.32 -12.09 -6.71
N GLU A 74 -15.62 -12.25 -6.89
CA GLU A 74 -16.25 -13.53 -7.27
C GLU A 74 -15.78 -13.93 -8.68
N ASP A 75 -15.76 -12.97 -9.61
CA ASP A 75 -15.21 -13.19 -10.96
C ASP A 75 -13.73 -13.62 -10.92
N LEU A 76 -12.93 -13.03 -10.02
CA LEU A 76 -11.53 -13.41 -9.82
C LEU A 76 -11.37 -14.79 -9.18
N VAL A 77 -12.23 -15.14 -8.21
CA VAL A 77 -12.23 -16.45 -7.55
C VAL A 77 -12.59 -17.54 -8.55
N ASN A 78 -13.55 -17.29 -9.44
CA ASN A 78 -13.90 -18.22 -10.52
C ASN A 78 -12.71 -18.48 -11.46
N ARG A 79 -11.83 -17.49 -11.66
CA ARG A 79 -10.59 -17.63 -12.46
C ARG A 79 -9.34 -17.90 -11.63
N ALA A 80 -9.47 -18.16 -10.32
CA ALA A 80 -8.33 -18.31 -9.41
C ALA A 80 -7.39 -19.45 -9.80
N GLN A 81 -7.97 -20.58 -10.26
CA GLN A 81 -7.24 -21.74 -10.75
C GLN A 81 -6.35 -21.40 -11.95
N GLU A 82 -6.87 -20.65 -12.92
CA GLU A 82 -6.13 -20.19 -14.10
C GLU A 82 -5.00 -19.21 -13.75
N LEU A 83 -5.23 -18.41 -12.69
CA LEU A 83 -4.30 -17.40 -12.20
C LEU A 83 -3.22 -17.98 -11.28
N GLY A 84 -3.36 -19.24 -10.85
CA GLY A 84 -2.49 -19.89 -9.86
C GLY A 84 -2.40 -19.07 -8.57
N SER A 85 -3.54 -18.57 -8.09
CA SER A 85 -3.67 -17.77 -6.86
C SER A 85 -4.84 -18.29 -6.04
N ASN A 86 -4.76 -18.22 -4.72
CA ASN A 86 -5.84 -18.72 -3.85
C ASN A 86 -6.89 -17.64 -3.56
N GLU A 87 -8.13 -18.04 -3.21
CA GLU A 87 -9.20 -17.10 -2.85
C GLU A 87 -8.77 -16.13 -1.73
N ALA A 88 -8.09 -16.66 -0.70
CA ALA A 88 -7.61 -15.84 0.42
C ALA A 88 -6.66 -14.73 -0.04
N GLU A 89 -5.72 -15.07 -0.93
CA GLU A 89 -4.76 -14.12 -1.49
C GLU A 89 -5.44 -13.07 -2.37
N LEU A 90 -6.41 -13.49 -3.19
CA LEU A 90 -7.21 -12.59 -4.02
C LEU A 90 -8.03 -11.63 -3.14
N ARG A 91 -8.62 -12.12 -2.05
CA ARG A 91 -9.39 -11.30 -1.12
C ARG A 91 -8.50 -10.26 -0.44
N ASP A 92 -7.30 -10.62 -0.01
CA ASP A 92 -6.37 -9.69 0.63
C ASP A 92 -5.73 -8.70 -0.36
N ALA A 93 -5.45 -9.15 -1.58
CA ALA A 93 -5.08 -8.29 -2.71
C ALA A 93 -6.16 -7.24 -2.98
N MET A 94 -7.42 -7.67 -3.05
CA MET A 94 -8.56 -6.79 -3.29
C MET A 94 -8.77 -5.77 -2.16
N LYS A 95 -8.69 -6.21 -0.90
CA LYS A 95 -8.75 -5.28 0.25
C LYS A 95 -7.66 -4.21 0.16
N THR A 96 -6.43 -4.61 -0.17
CA THR A 96 -5.28 -3.71 -0.28
C THR A 96 -5.43 -2.76 -1.47
N TRP A 97 -5.91 -3.27 -2.61
CA TRP A 97 -6.17 -2.48 -3.81
C TRP A 97 -7.22 -1.38 -3.57
N CYS A 98 -8.36 -1.74 -2.96
CA CYS A 98 -9.49 -0.86 -2.70
C CYS A 98 -9.26 0.14 -1.56
N ARG A 99 -8.29 -0.09 -0.67
CA ARG A 99 -7.87 0.85 0.39
C ARG A 99 -6.86 1.91 -0.09
N GLY A 100 -6.47 1.87 -1.36
CA GLY A 100 -5.51 2.81 -1.94
C GLY A 100 -6.11 4.19 -2.24
N ASN A 101 -5.37 5.26 -1.95
CA ASN A 101 -5.80 6.65 -2.25
C ASN A 101 -6.11 6.86 -3.74
N ARG A 102 -5.33 6.21 -4.62
CA ARG A 102 -5.57 6.26 -6.07
C ARG A 102 -6.91 5.63 -6.45
N TYR A 103 -7.33 4.58 -5.75
CA TYR A 103 -8.62 3.93 -6.01
C TYR A 103 -9.78 4.86 -5.62
N TRP A 104 -9.72 5.46 -4.42
CA TRP A 104 -10.74 6.41 -3.97
C TRP A 104 -10.84 7.65 -4.85
N THR A 105 -9.75 8.09 -5.47
CA THR A 105 -9.76 9.27 -6.34
C THR A 105 -10.57 9.02 -7.63
N CYS A 106 -10.64 7.78 -8.10
CA CYS A 106 -11.37 7.43 -9.32
C CYS A 106 -12.84 7.06 -9.06
N LEU A 107 -13.24 6.90 -7.79
CA LEU A 107 -14.63 6.69 -7.39
C LEU A 107 -15.42 8.02 -7.45
N VAL A 108 -15.72 8.45 -8.66
CA VAL A 108 -16.57 9.62 -8.96
C VAL A 108 -18.00 9.14 -9.23
N ASP A 109 -18.97 9.96 -8.86
CA ASP A 109 -20.38 9.69 -9.14
C ASP A 109 -20.62 9.49 -10.64
N GLY A 110 -21.36 8.45 -11.01
CA GLY A 110 -21.65 8.11 -12.41
C GLY A 110 -20.48 7.50 -13.19
N ALA A 111 -19.30 7.33 -12.58
CA ALA A 111 -18.16 6.70 -13.23
C ALA A 111 -18.48 5.24 -13.59
N VAL A 112 -18.07 4.83 -14.79
CA VAL A 112 -18.27 3.46 -15.29
C VAL A 112 -17.39 2.51 -14.50
N ARG A 113 -17.98 1.43 -13.99
CA ARG A 113 -17.25 0.32 -13.39
C ARG A 113 -16.81 -0.63 -14.50
N VAL A 114 -15.57 -1.11 -14.41
CA VAL A 114 -15.03 -2.07 -15.37
C VAL A 114 -14.99 -3.49 -14.78
N ASP A 115 -15.32 -4.47 -15.60
CA ASP A 115 -15.09 -5.88 -15.31
C ASP A 115 -13.65 -6.32 -15.64
N LEU A 116 -13.36 -7.62 -15.50
CA LEU A 116 -12.04 -8.20 -15.78
C LEU A 116 -11.63 -8.11 -17.26
N THR A 117 -12.60 -8.07 -18.17
CA THR A 117 -12.38 -7.98 -19.61
C THR A 117 -12.32 -6.54 -20.12
N GLY A 118 -12.65 -5.56 -19.27
CA GLY A 118 -12.74 -4.14 -19.63
C GLY A 118 -14.13 -3.70 -20.08
N GLY A 119 -15.14 -4.56 -19.95
CA GLY A 119 -16.53 -4.24 -20.22
C GLY A 119 -17.14 -3.37 -19.12
N GLU A 120 -18.18 -2.62 -19.49
CA GLU A 120 -18.95 -1.81 -18.55
C GLU A 120 -19.81 -2.71 -17.66
N ALA A 121 -19.58 -2.66 -16.36
CA ALA A 121 -20.23 -3.52 -15.36
C ALA A 121 -20.95 -2.70 -14.29
N GLY A 122 -21.69 -1.69 -14.75
CA GLY A 122 -22.45 -0.76 -13.92
C GLY A 122 -21.75 0.57 -13.67
N ARG A 123 -22.31 1.38 -12.78
CA ARG A 123 -21.78 2.71 -12.44
C ARG A 123 -21.55 2.86 -10.94
N VAL A 124 -20.69 3.79 -10.58
CA VAL A 124 -20.46 4.19 -9.18
C VAL A 124 -21.66 5.00 -8.70
N SER A 125 -22.25 4.58 -7.59
CA SER A 125 -23.37 5.28 -6.95
C SER A 125 -22.88 6.57 -6.26
N PRO A 126 -23.72 7.63 -6.17
CA PRO A 126 -23.39 8.85 -5.45
C PRO A 126 -22.99 8.60 -3.98
N ALA A 127 -23.60 7.59 -3.35
CA ALA A 127 -23.27 7.19 -1.98
C ALA A 127 -21.82 6.67 -1.85
N ASP A 128 -21.37 5.87 -2.83
CA ASP A 128 -20.01 5.34 -2.88
C ASP A 128 -19.00 6.45 -3.14
N ALA A 129 -19.31 7.37 -4.07
CA ALA A 129 -18.46 8.52 -4.36
C ALA A 129 -18.30 9.42 -3.13
N LYS A 130 -19.40 9.69 -2.39
CA LYS A 130 -19.36 10.46 -1.13
C LYS A 130 -18.51 9.76 -0.07
N ARG A 131 -18.67 8.45 0.09
CA ARG A 131 -17.86 7.64 1.03
C ARG A 131 -16.38 7.69 0.67
N ALA A 132 -16.03 7.55 -0.61
CA ALA A 132 -14.65 7.63 -1.09
C ALA A 132 -14.01 8.99 -0.79
N ARG A 133 -14.74 10.09 -1.01
CA ARG A 133 -14.32 11.45 -0.65
C ARG A 133 -14.05 11.59 0.86
N MET A 134 -14.94 11.06 1.71
CA MET A 134 -14.76 11.10 3.17
C MET A 134 -13.55 10.27 3.61
N LEU A 135 -13.36 9.06 3.07
CA LEU A 135 -12.21 8.21 3.40
C LEU A 135 -10.88 8.86 2.99
N LYS A 136 -10.85 9.52 1.82
CA LYS A 136 -9.71 10.30 1.37
C LYS A 136 -9.40 11.46 2.32
N ALA A 137 -10.42 12.20 2.76
CA ALA A 137 -10.25 13.33 3.68
C ALA A 137 -9.77 12.93 5.09
N ARG A 138 -10.17 11.75 5.57
CA ARG A 138 -9.79 11.23 6.90
C ARG A 138 -8.37 10.69 6.99
N ARG A 139 -7.68 10.51 5.85
CA ARG A 139 -6.33 9.96 5.85
C ARG A 139 -5.36 11.05 6.32
N PRO A 140 -4.46 10.78 7.28
CA PRO A 140 -3.49 11.79 7.71
C PRO A 140 -2.70 12.26 6.50
N ALA A 141 -2.60 13.57 6.33
CA ALA A 141 -1.92 14.22 5.21
C ALA A 141 -0.43 13.85 5.22
N LYS A 142 -0.09 12.72 4.59
CA LYS A 142 1.28 12.46 4.18
C LYS A 142 1.50 13.31 2.93
N ALA A 143 2.53 14.16 2.99
CA ALA A 143 2.87 15.21 2.02
C ALA A 143 2.50 14.87 0.57
N PRO A 144 1.95 15.84 -0.20
CA PRO A 144 1.50 15.60 -1.56
C PRO A 144 2.68 15.24 -2.44
N SER A 145 2.84 13.95 -2.74
CA SER A 145 3.68 13.51 -3.84
C SER A 145 2.99 13.94 -5.13
N GLN A 146 3.53 15.00 -5.74
CA GLN A 146 3.20 15.50 -7.07
C GLN A 146 2.97 14.36 -8.05
N SER A 147 1.72 14.14 -8.45
CA SER A 147 1.38 13.33 -9.61
C SER A 147 0.10 13.91 -10.22
N ALA A 148 0.16 15.19 -10.52
CA ALA A 148 -0.73 15.89 -11.45
C ALA A 148 0.16 16.40 -12.58
N LYS A 149 0.53 15.50 -13.51
CA LYS A 149 1.02 15.88 -14.84
C LYS A 149 0.94 14.69 -15.79
N SER A 150 -0.24 14.55 -16.38
CA SER A 150 -0.52 13.90 -17.66
C SER A 150 -1.89 14.48 -18.05
N GLU A 151 -2.01 15.73 -18.49
CA GLU A 151 -1.63 16.20 -19.84
C GLU A 151 -1.62 15.05 -20.84
N GLN A 152 -2.80 14.74 -21.37
CA GLN A 152 -2.97 13.98 -22.58
C GLN A 152 -3.73 14.88 -23.55
N ALA A 153 -2.95 15.66 -24.31
CA ALA A 153 -3.28 16.30 -25.59
C ALA A 153 -3.52 15.21 -26.68
N PRO A 154 -3.80 15.52 -27.97
CA PRO A 154 -4.12 16.79 -28.65
C PRO A 154 -5.40 16.70 -29.53
N GLN A 155 -5.80 17.82 -30.13
CA GLN A 155 -6.22 18.04 -31.53
C GLN A 155 -6.94 19.41 -31.61
#